data_AF-A0A6B1I940-F1
#
_entry.id   AF-A0A6B1I940-F1
#
_cell.length_a   1.000
_cell.length_b   1.000
_cell.length_c   1.000
_cell.angle_alpha   90.00
_cell.angle_beta   90.00
_cell.angle_gamma   90.00
#
_symmetry.space_group_name_H-M   'P 1'
#
loop_
_entity.id
_entity.type
_entity.pdbx_description
1 polymer ?
#
loop_
_entity_poly.entity_id
_entity_poly.type
_entity_poly.pdbx_seq_one_letter_code
_entity_poly.pdbx_strand_id
1 'polypeptide(L)'
;MPSQAPPTRATVDLSELGFDADADVEISVDERDDETVVEVAHETGEWTLTFDEFGELKRAPGRSAPRWLGPAIKKAAPGLRVL
;
A
#
# COMPACT_ATOMS: atom_id res chain seq x y z
N MET A 1 -20.80 -18.05 -4.62
CA MET A 1 -20.09 -16.82 -5.05
C MET A 1 -18.87 -16.72 -4.17
N PRO A 2 -17.64 -16.64 -4.69
CA PRO A 2 -16.51 -16.31 -3.83
C PRO A 2 -16.78 -14.90 -3.32
N SER A 3 -16.99 -14.79 -2.01
CA SER A 3 -17.34 -13.55 -1.35
C SER A 3 -16.03 -12.86 -1.03
N GLN A 4 -15.35 -12.32 -2.05
CA GLN A 4 -14.18 -11.49 -1.81
C GLN A 4 -14.65 -10.23 -1.09
N ALA A 5 -14.03 -9.93 0.06
CA ALA A 5 -14.34 -8.72 0.80
C ALA A 5 -14.04 -7.50 -0.10
N PRO A 6 -14.83 -6.42 -0.03
CA PRO A 6 -14.47 -5.20 -0.74
C PRO A 6 -13.11 -4.68 -0.23
N PRO A 7 -12.28 -4.09 -1.11
CA PRO A 7 -10.96 -3.61 -0.73
C PRO A 7 -11.06 -2.55 0.37
N THR A 8 -10.16 -2.63 1.34
CA THR A 8 -10.04 -1.65 2.40
C THR A 8 -9.35 -0.41 1.85
N ARG A 9 -9.92 0.77 2.08
CA ARG A 9 -9.33 2.05 1.63
C ARG A 9 -8.90 2.87 2.84
N ALA A 10 -7.70 3.43 2.78
CA ALA A 10 -7.13 4.31 3.79
C ALA A 10 -6.50 5.53 3.12
N THR A 11 -6.66 6.69 3.75
CA THR A 11 -5.95 7.90 3.36
C THR A 11 -4.87 8.16 4.40
N VAL A 12 -3.64 8.39 3.94
CA VAL A 12 -2.47 8.60 4.79
C VAL A 12 -1.90 9.98 4.55
N ASP A 13 -1.95 10.81 5.58
CA ASP A 13 -1.20 12.07 5.65
C ASP A 13 0.30 11.75 5.81
N LEU A 14 1.08 12.18 4.84
CA LEU A 14 2.53 11.99 4.78
C LEU A 14 3.28 12.91 5.76
N SER A 15 2.70 14.04 6.15
CA SER A 15 3.29 14.95 7.14
C SER A 15 3.35 14.30 8.52
N GLU A 16 2.37 13.45 8.86
CA GLU A 16 2.39 12.64 10.10
C GLU A 16 3.51 11.59 10.10
N LEU A 17 4.03 11.24 8.91
CA LEU A 17 5.17 10.34 8.74
C LEU A 17 6.51 11.09 8.65
N GLY A 18 6.49 12.42 8.78
CA GLY A 18 7.68 13.28 8.68
C GLY A 18 8.16 13.51 7.24
N PHE A 19 7.32 13.26 6.24
CA PHE A 19 7.59 13.59 4.86
C PHE A 19 6.92 14.91 4.49
N ASP A 20 7.69 15.79 3.86
CA ASP A 20 7.17 17.03 3.27
C ASP A 20 6.54 16.65 1.92
N ALA A 21 5.22 16.53 1.89
CA ALA A 21 4.46 16.20 0.70
C ALA A 21 3.21 17.07 0.65
N ASP A 22 2.87 17.53 -0.56
CA ASP A 22 1.80 18.50 -0.79
C ASP A 22 0.40 17.85 -0.87
N ALA A 23 0.32 16.52 -0.75
CA ALA A 23 -0.92 15.76 -0.85
C ALA A 23 -0.94 14.51 0.03
N ASP A 24 -2.16 14.08 0.39
CA ASP A 24 -2.41 12.81 1.02
C ASP A 24 -2.19 11.64 0.05
N VAL A 25 -1.86 10.48 0.61
CA VAL A 25 -1.73 9.23 -0.14
C VAL A 25 -2.98 8.38 0.05
N GLU A 26 -3.60 7.98 -1.04
CA GLU A 26 -4.69 7.01 -1.02
C GLU A 26 -4.13 5.60 -1.15
N ILE A 27 -4.49 4.71 -0.23
CA ILE A 27 -4.05 3.32 -0.19
C ILE A 27 -5.28 2.42 -0.23
N SER A 28 -5.32 1.53 -1.22
CA SER A 28 -6.31 0.44 -1.30
C SER A 28 -5.61 -0.88 -1.04
N VAL A 29 -6.19 -1.69 -0.15
CA VAL A 29 -5.71 -3.01 0.24
C VAL A 29 -6.77 -4.03 -0.15
N ASP A 30 -6.47 -4.85 -1.14
CA ASP A 30 -7.30 -5.94 -1.63
C ASP A 30 -6.71 -7.27 -1.14
N GLU A 31 -7.31 -7.82 -0.09
CA GLU A 31 -6.94 -9.14 0.44
C GLU A 31 -7.64 -10.23 -0.38
N ARG A 32 -6.84 -11.14 -0.93
CA ARG A 32 -7.27 -12.32 -1.70
C ARG A 32 -6.85 -13.59 -0.97
N ASP A 33 -7.35 -14.73 -1.43
CA ASP A 33 -7.12 -16.01 -0.75
C ASP A 33 -5.62 -16.35 -0.58
N ASP A 34 -4.75 -15.97 -1.53
CA ASP A 34 -3.32 -16.33 -1.53
C ASP A 34 -2.36 -15.11 -1.57
N GLU A 35 -2.90 -13.89 -1.63
CA GLU A 35 -2.10 -12.66 -1.79
C GLU A 35 -2.85 -11.41 -1.32
N THR A 36 -2.09 -10.38 -0.97
CA THR A 36 -2.63 -9.05 -0.69
C THR A 36 -2.09 -8.08 -1.74
N VAL A 37 -2.99 -7.46 -2.49
CA VAL A 37 -2.64 -6.42 -3.48
C VAL A 37 -2.84 -5.06 -2.84
N VAL A 38 -1.78 -4.26 -2.81
CA VAL A 38 -1.81 -2.89 -2.29
C VAL A 38 -1.61 -1.93 -3.45
N GLU A 39 -2.61 -1.09 -3.68
CA GLU A 39 -2.57 0.00 -4.65
C GLU A 39 -2.41 1.32 -3.90
N VAL A 40 -1.43 2.11 -4.31
CA VAL A 40 -1.11 3.38 -3.69
C VAL A 40 -1.19 4.47 -4.75
N ALA A 41 -2.07 5.45 -4.55
CA ALA A 41 -2.23 6.60 -5.42
C ALA A 41 -1.80 7.88 -4.69
N HIS A 42 -1.00 8.68 -5.40
CA HIS A 42 -0.56 10.01 -5.00
C HIS A 42 -0.53 10.89 -6.24
N GLU A 43 -0.51 12.21 -6.09
CA GLU A 43 -0.45 13.14 -7.24
C GLU A 43 0.77 12.90 -8.16
N THR A 44 1.88 12.41 -7.60
CA THR A 44 3.10 12.07 -8.34
C THR A 44 3.04 10.68 -9.01
N GLY A 45 1.97 9.93 -8.75
CA GLY A 45 1.48 8.81 -9.52
C GLY A 45 1.07 7.61 -8.66
N GLU A 46 0.99 6.44 -9.30
CA GLU A 46 0.45 5.22 -8.69
C GLU A 46 1.50 4.10 -8.58
N TRP A 47 1.44 3.33 -7.50
CA TRP A 47 2.28 2.14 -7.28
C TRP A 47 1.42 0.97 -6.84
N THR A 48 1.70 -0.20 -7.42
CA THR A 48 1.04 -1.46 -7.02
C THR A 48 2.10 -2.40 -6.45
N LEU A 49 1.81 -2.95 -5.28
CA LEU A 49 2.62 -3.97 -4.61
C LEU A 49 1.77 -5.22 -4.40
N THR A 50 2.40 -6.37 -4.45
CA THR A 50 1.75 -7.64 -4.11
C THR A 50 2.53 -8.30 -2.99
N PHE A 51 1.80 -8.69 -1.95
CA PHE A 51 2.29 -9.44 -0.82
C PHE A 51 1.72 -10.86 -0.87
N ASP A 52 2.46 -11.84 -0.36
CA ASP A 52 1.95 -13.20 -0.21
C ASP A 52 1.02 -13.34 1.02
N GLU A 53 0.52 -14.56 1.25
CA GLU A 53 -0.34 -14.91 2.39
C GLU A 53 0.29 -14.62 3.77
N PHE A 54 1.63 -14.53 3.84
CA PHE A 54 2.37 -14.22 5.06
C PHE A 54 2.65 -12.72 5.22
N GLY A 55 2.17 -11.91 4.28
CA GLY A 55 2.41 -10.47 4.22
C GLY A 55 3.82 -10.11 3.73
N GLU A 56 4.56 -11.03 3.11
CA GLU A 56 5.89 -10.76 2.57
C GLU A 56 5.81 -10.18 1.15
N LEU A 57 6.68 -9.22 0.84
CA LEU A 57 6.68 -8.57 -0.46
C LEU A 57 7.06 -9.57 -1.57
N LYS A 58 6.06 -9.97 -2.35
CA LYS A 58 6.19 -10.89 -3.49
C LYS A 58 6.50 -10.15 -4.79
N ARG A 59 5.92 -8.96 -4.98
CA ARG A 59 6.15 -8.10 -6.15
C ARG A 59 6.28 -6.64 -5.75
N ALA A 60 7.45 -6.08 -6.00
CA ALA A 60 7.72 -4.65 -5.87
C ALA A 60 7.09 -3.84 -7.02
N PRO A 61 6.92 -2.51 -6.86
CA PRO A 61 6.41 -1.66 -7.93
C PRO A 61 7.29 -1.72 -9.19
N GLY A 62 6.67 -1.66 -10.37
CA GLY A 62 7.38 -1.68 -11.66
C GLY A 62 8.21 -0.43 -11.98
N ARG A 63 8.21 0.57 -11.09
CA ARG A 63 8.92 1.85 -11.22
C ARG A 63 9.52 2.26 -9.89
N SER A 64 10.45 3.22 -9.91
CA SER A 64 11.04 3.77 -8.69
C SER A 64 9.95 4.24 -7.72
N ALA A 65 10.03 3.71 -6.50
CA ALA A 65 9.16 4.06 -5.40
C ALA A 65 9.74 5.24 -4.61
N PRO A 66 8.91 6.20 -4.19
CA PRO A 66 9.34 7.23 -3.27
C PRO A 66 9.61 6.64 -1.88
N ARG A 67 10.53 7.26 -1.14
CA ARG A 67 10.93 6.82 0.21
C ARG A 67 9.80 6.73 1.23
N TRP A 68 8.70 7.45 1.00
CA TRP A 68 7.53 7.45 1.87
C TRP A 68 6.60 6.25 1.64
N LEU A 69 6.75 5.52 0.54
CA LEU A 69 5.83 4.45 0.14
C LEU A 69 5.76 3.32 1.19
N GLY A 70 6.92 2.84 1.63
CA GLY A 70 6.99 1.78 2.65
C GLY A 70 6.33 2.19 3.98
N PRO A 71 6.71 3.34 4.57
CA PRO A 71 6.06 3.88 5.75
C PRO A 71 4.55 4.08 5.62
N ALA A 72 4.07 4.58 4.47
CA ALA A 72 2.64 4.80 4.23
C ALA A 72 1.85 3.47 4.21
N ILE A 73 2.37 2.46 3.51
CA ILE A 73 1.77 1.11 3.49
C ILE A 73 1.78 0.50 4.89
N LYS A 74 2.88 0.62 5.64
CA LYS A 74 2.96 0.10 7.00
C LYS A 74 1.96 0.74 7.96
N LYS A 75 1.61 2.01 7.73
CA LYS A 75 0.58 2.72 8.50
C LYS A 75 -0.83 2.24 8.14
N ALA A 76 -1.11 2.07 6.85
CA ALA A 76 -2.43 1.60 6.38
C ALA A 76 -2.65 0.10 6.62
N ALA A 77 -1.60 -0.71 6.54
CA ALA A 77 -1.63 -2.16 6.65
C ALA A 77 -0.45 -2.67 7.50
N PRO A 78 -0.52 -2.53 8.84
CA PRO A 78 0.60 -2.85 9.74
C PRO A 78 0.97 -4.34 9.79
N GLY A 79 0.11 -5.23 9.27
CA GLY A 79 0.40 -6.66 9.14
C GLY A 79 1.35 -7.00 7.99
N LEU A 80 1.55 -6.09 7.03
CA LEU A 80 2.42 -6.33 5.87
C LEU A 80 3.89 -6.04 6.20
N ARG A 81 4.76 -6.96 5.80
CA ARG A 81 6.22 -6.84 5.95
C ARG A 81 6.79 -6.06 4.77
N VAL A 82 6.73 -4.75 4.90
CA VAL A 82 7.42 -3.82 3.99
C VAL A 82 8.81 -3.52 4.58
N LEU A 83 9.87 -3.85 3.83
CA LEU A 83 11.27 -3.60 4.20
C LEU A 83 11.66 -2.13 3.98
#